data_AF-A0A1I1RC89-F1
#
_entry.id   AF-A0A1I1RC89-F1
#
_cell.length_a   1.000
_cell.length_b   1.000
_cell.length_c   1.000
_cell.angle_alpha   90.00
_cell.angle_beta   90.00
_cell.angle_gamma   90.00
#
_symmetry.space_group_name_H-M   'P 1'
#
loop_
_entity.id
_entity.type
_entity.pdbx_description
1 polymer ?
#
loop_
_entity_poly.entity_id
_entity_poly.type
_entity_poly.pdbx_seq_one_letter_code
_entity_poly.pdbx_strand_id
1 'polypeptide(L)'
;MSNKGYYKTKMREYEKARNKLETYKEELDRYLDNCLTHFNKFTTVYEPMYNLQGEVMDNFNYKSEDFSKEVNRLFSKIRDDISIINNKKVKANELYIKYKRLYEDACRHHHDKHNG
;
A
#
# COMPACT_ATOMS: atom_id res chain seq x y z
N MET A 1 16.06 6.44 -31.14
CA MET A 1 15.53 5.23 -30.48
C MET A 1 14.29 4.80 -31.24
N SER A 2 14.12 3.52 -31.61
CA SER A 2 12.91 3.09 -32.33
C SER A 2 11.69 3.12 -31.40
N ASN A 3 10.49 3.37 -31.95
CA ASN A 3 9.23 3.35 -31.19
C ASN A 3 9.06 2.02 -30.43
N LYS A 4 9.45 0.90 -31.07
CA LYS A 4 9.53 -0.43 -30.46
C LYS A 4 10.43 -0.47 -29.21
N GLY A 5 11.65 0.08 -29.30
CA GLY A 5 12.57 0.13 -28.16
C GLY A 5 12.04 1.00 -27.02
N TYR A 6 11.42 2.13 -27.35
CA TYR A 6 10.80 3.02 -26.37
C TYR A 6 9.65 2.36 -25.61
N TYR A 7 8.70 1.71 -26.31
CA TYR A 7 7.57 1.03 -25.65
C TYR A 7 8.01 -0.13 -24.76
N LYS A 8 9.01 -0.91 -25.20
CA LYS A 8 9.58 -2.00 -24.39
C LYS A 8 10.22 -1.48 -23.10
N THR A 9 10.91 -0.35 -23.16
CA THR A 9 11.46 0.30 -21.95
C THR A 9 10.35 0.76 -21.02
N LYS A 10 9.32 1.42 -21.54
CA LYS A 10 8.17 1.86 -20.73
C LYS A 10 7.44 0.70 -20.06
N MET A 11 7.22 -0.42 -20.77
CA MET A 11 6.65 -1.63 -20.16
C MET A 11 7.46 -2.08 -18.93
N ARG A 12 8.78 -2.20 -19.06
CA ARG A 12 9.65 -2.61 -17.94
C ARG A 12 9.62 -1.62 -16.78
N GLU A 13 9.56 -0.33 -17.06
CA GLU A 13 9.45 0.71 -16.02
C GLU A 13 8.16 0.54 -15.20
N TYR A 14 7.01 0.36 -15.86
CA TYR A 14 5.73 0.20 -15.17
C TYR A 14 5.58 -1.15 -14.48
N GLU A 15 6.15 -2.21 -15.04
CA GLU A 15 6.24 -3.51 -14.38
C GLU A 15 7.04 -3.42 -13.08
N LYS A 16 8.23 -2.80 -13.12
CA LYS A 16 9.05 -2.58 -11.92
C LYS A 16 8.35 -1.71 -10.90
N ALA A 17 7.70 -0.62 -11.33
CA ALA A 17 6.94 0.26 -10.44
C ALA A 17 5.78 -0.49 -9.75
N ARG A 18 5.02 -1.30 -10.50
CA ARG A 18 3.94 -2.14 -9.97
C ARG A 18 4.46 -3.12 -8.92
N ASN A 19 5.55 -3.82 -9.21
CA ASN A 19 6.12 -4.81 -8.28
C ASN A 19 6.66 -4.13 -7.01
N LYS A 20 7.30 -2.95 -7.14
CA LYS A 20 7.78 -2.17 -5.99
C LYS A 20 6.61 -1.71 -5.09
N LEU A 21 5.51 -1.27 -5.69
CA LEU A 21 4.30 -0.89 -4.96
C LEU A 21 3.69 -2.08 -4.21
N GLU A 22 3.74 -3.29 -4.79
CA GLU A 22 3.26 -4.49 -4.11
C GLU A 22 4.07 -4.81 -2.86
N THR A 23 5.39 -4.77 -2.96
CA THR A 23 6.28 -5.01 -1.81
C THR A 23 6.02 -4.00 -0.70
N TYR A 24 5.89 -2.71 -1.02
CA TYR A 24 5.57 -1.70 0.00
C TYR A 24 4.21 -1.91 0.65
N LYS A 25 3.21 -2.36 -0.12
CA LYS A 25 1.90 -2.69 0.43
C LYS A 25 2.01 -3.85 1.41
N GLU A 26 2.68 -4.94 1.04
CA GLU A 26 2.86 -6.12 1.90
C GLU A 26 3.58 -5.78 3.22
N GLU A 27 4.59 -4.90 3.15
CA GLU A 27 5.27 -4.39 4.35
C GLU A 27 4.32 -3.59 5.24
N LEU A 28 3.56 -2.65 4.68
CA LEU A 28 2.59 -1.84 5.43
C LEU A 28 1.47 -2.69 6.03
N ASP A 29 0.93 -3.66 5.29
CA ASP A 29 -0.07 -4.59 5.77
C ASP A 29 0.46 -5.37 6.99
N ARG A 30 1.70 -5.87 6.91
CA ARG A 30 2.35 -6.59 8.01
C ARG A 30 2.58 -5.70 9.24
N TYR A 31 3.04 -4.47 9.04
CA TYR A 31 3.23 -3.53 10.14
C TYR A 31 1.91 -3.17 10.80
N LEU A 32 0.86 -2.91 10.00
CA LEU A 32 -0.47 -2.61 10.50
C LEU A 32 -1.02 -3.76 11.35
N ASP A 33 -0.91 -5.00 10.86
CA ASP A 33 -1.39 -6.19 11.56
C ASP A 33 -0.65 -6.43 12.88
N ASN A 34 0.67 -6.24 12.88
CA ASN A 34 1.48 -6.34 14.09
C ASN A 34 1.09 -5.26 15.12
N CYS A 35 0.95 -4.01 14.68
CA CYS A 35 0.56 -2.92 15.57
C CYS A 35 -0.86 -3.11 16.12
N LEU A 36 -1.82 -3.56 15.31
CA LEU A 36 -3.17 -3.89 15.77
C LEU A 36 -3.15 -5.01 16.81
N THR A 37 -2.35 -6.05 16.59
CA THR A 37 -2.18 -7.16 17.54
C THR A 37 -1.62 -6.68 18.88
N HIS A 38 -0.56 -5.86 18.87
CA HIS A 38 0.02 -5.32 20.09
C HIS A 38 -0.91 -4.33 20.81
N PHE A 39 -1.61 -3.49 20.05
CA PHE A 39 -2.56 -2.53 20.60
C PHE A 39 -3.76 -3.24 21.25
N ASN A 40 -4.32 -4.27 20.63
CA ASN A 40 -5.38 -5.07 21.22
C ASN A 40 -4.91 -5.79 22.50
N LYS A 41 -3.69 -6.33 22.53
CA LYS A 41 -3.13 -6.93 23.75
C LYS A 41 -2.98 -5.91 24.88
N PHE A 42 -2.55 -4.68 24.55
CA PHE A 42 -2.50 -3.58 25.51
C PHE A 42 -3.89 -3.33 26.09
N THR A 43 -4.91 -3.09 25.25
CA THR A 43 -6.26 -2.79 25.75
C THR A 43 -6.90 -3.94 26.54
N THR A 44 -6.64 -5.21 26.18
CA THR A 44 -7.14 -6.38 26.93
C THR A 44 -6.54 -6.50 28.34
N VAL A 45 -5.26 -6.14 28.56
CA VAL A 45 -4.63 -6.20 29.89
C VAL A 45 -5.26 -5.18 30.86
N TYR A 46 -5.87 -4.12 30.34
CA TYR A 46 -6.46 -3.03 31.12
C TYR A 46 -7.99 -3.08 31.14
N GLU A 47 -8.62 -4.20 30.77
CA GLU A 47 -10.07 -4.34 30.94
C GLU A 47 -10.46 -4.12 32.42
N PRO A 48 -11.54 -3.36 32.69
CA PRO A 48 -11.88 -2.77 33.99
C PRO A 48 -12.32 -3.77 35.07
N MET A 49 -11.95 -5.05 34.95
CA MET A 49 -12.22 -6.07 35.97
C MET A 49 -11.46 -5.82 37.29
N TYR A 50 -10.42 -4.98 37.29
CA TYR A 50 -9.74 -4.58 38.51
C TYR A 50 -10.40 -3.33 39.09
N ASN A 51 -11.00 -3.50 40.27
CA ASN A 51 -11.75 -2.51 41.06
C ASN A 51 -10.85 -1.38 41.62
N LEU A 52 -10.04 -0.77 40.76
CA LEU A 52 -9.12 0.32 41.08
C LEU A 52 -9.88 1.65 40.99
N GLN A 53 -9.84 2.45 42.05
CA GLN A 53 -10.55 3.74 42.15
C GLN A 53 -9.60 4.82 42.69
N GLY A 54 -9.82 6.08 42.30
CA GLY A 54 -9.07 7.25 42.75
C GLY A 54 -8.37 8.03 41.63
N GLU A 55 -7.90 9.25 41.93
CA GLU A 55 -7.35 10.21 40.94
C GLU A 55 -6.24 9.62 40.05
N VAL A 56 -5.42 8.72 40.59
CA VAL A 56 -4.36 8.04 39.83
C VAL A 56 -4.95 7.14 38.74
N MET A 57 -6.02 6.41 39.05
CA MET A 57 -6.71 5.54 38.10
C MET A 57 -7.48 6.37 37.05
N ASP A 58 -8.12 7.46 37.48
CA ASP A 58 -8.83 8.37 36.56
C ASP A 58 -7.86 9.01 35.55
N ASN A 59 -6.71 9.51 36.01
CA ASN A 59 -5.68 10.09 35.16
C ASN A 59 -5.05 9.04 34.23
N PHE A 60 -4.87 7.80 34.71
CA PHE A 60 -4.40 6.69 33.87
C PHE A 60 -5.41 6.35 32.77
N ASN A 61 -6.70 6.24 33.09
CA ASN A 61 -7.77 5.96 32.13
C ASN A 61 -7.85 7.06 31.07
N TYR A 62 -7.85 8.33 31.50
CA TYR A 62 -7.88 9.47 30.59
C TYR A 62 -6.69 9.45 29.61
N LYS A 63 -5.46 9.29 30.10
CA LYS A 63 -4.27 9.21 29.25
C LYS A 63 -4.27 8.00 28.33
N SER A 64 -4.80 6.87 28.79
CA SER A 64 -4.92 5.64 27.98
C SER A 64 -5.94 5.79 26.87
N GLU A 65 -7.04 6.51 27.11
CA GLU A 65 -8.04 6.84 26.09
C GLU A 65 -7.45 7.78 25.03
N ASP A 66 -6.75 8.84 25.44
CA ASP A 66 -6.08 9.77 24.53
C ASP A 66 -5.01 9.09 23.69
N PHE A 67 -4.21 8.21 24.30
CA PHE A 67 -3.26 7.37 23.58
C PHE A 67 -3.96 6.46 22.57
N SER A 68 -5.07 5.83 22.97
CA SER A 68 -5.86 4.96 22.09
C SER A 68 -6.43 5.72 20.89
N LYS A 69 -6.89 6.96 21.08
CA LYS A 69 -7.37 7.82 19.98
C LYS A 69 -6.25 8.13 18.99
N GLU A 70 -5.06 8.50 19.47
CA GLU A 70 -3.94 8.83 18.58
C GLU A 70 -3.44 7.60 17.82
N VAL A 71 -3.36 6.44 18.48
CA VAL A 71 -2.98 5.17 17.82
C VAL A 71 -4.01 4.78 16.75
N ASN A 72 -5.30 4.89 17.03
CA ASN A 72 -6.34 4.64 16.03
C ASN A 72 -6.27 5.62 14.84
N ARG A 73 -5.92 6.89 15.09
CA ARG A 73 -5.69 7.87 14.02
C ARG A 73 -4.53 7.46 13.11
N LEU A 74 -3.45 6.94 13.69
CA LEU A 74 -2.31 6.41 12.93
C LEU A 74 -2.70 5.17 12.11
N PHE A 75 -3.51 4.26 12.66
CA PHE A 75 -4.02 3.11 11.89
C PHE A 75 -4.86 3.52 10.69
N SER A 76 -5.74 4.52 10.86
CA SER A 76 -6.51 5.07 9.74
C SER A 76 -5.60 5.65 8.65
N LYS A 77 -4.56 6.40 9.01
CA LYS A 77 -3.60 6.93 8.05
C LYS A 77 -2.86 5.83 7.27
N ILE A 78 -2.44 4.76 7.95
CA ILE A 78 -1.78 3.62 7.27
C ILE A 78 -2.73 2.94 6.28
N ARG A 79 -4.01 2.78 6.65
CA ARG A 79 -5.04 2.23 5.75
C ARG A 79 -5.26 3.13 4.52
N ASP A 80 -5.25 4.45 4.70
CA ASP A 80 -5.34 5.40 3.59
C ASP A 80 -4.13 5.28 2.66
N ASP A 81 -2.92 5.17 3.21
CA ASP A 81 -1.69 4.98 2.42
C ASP A 81 -1.72 3.67 1.63
N ILE A 82 -2.18 2.57 2.23
CA ILE A 82 -2.41 1.28 1.53
C ILE A 82 -3.39 1.44 0.37
N SER A 83 -4.50 2.17 0.57
CA SER A 83 -5.48 2.47 -0.47
C SER A 83 -4.87 3.28 -1.63
N ILE A 84 -4.06 4.29 -1.32
CA ILE A 84 -3.32 5.09 -2.32
C ILE A 84 -2.35 4.21 -3.10
N ILE A 85 -1.62 3.31 -2.44
CA ILE A 85 -0.70 2.38 -3.09
C ILE A 85 -1.44 1.44 -4.04
N ASN A 86 -2.58 0.88 -3.63
CA ASN A 86 -3.44 0.06 -4.50
C ASN A 86 -3.86 0.82 -5.75
N ASN A 87 -4.34 2.06 -5.61
CA ASN A 87 -4.73 2.89 -6.74
C ASN A 87 -3.55 3.17 -7.70
N LYS A 88 -2.35 3.42 -7.16
CA LYS A 88 -1.13 3.58 -7.97
C LYS A 88 -0.73 2.27 -8.67
N LYS A 89 -0.92 1.11 -8.02
CA LYS A 89 -0.64 -0.21 -8.60
C LYS A 89 -1.54 -0.48 -9.81
N VAL A 90 -2.84 -0.17 -9.69
CA VAL A 90 -3.80 -0.27 -10.79
C VAL A 90 -3.38 0.60 -11.97
N LYS A 91 -3.09 1.89 -11.73
CA LYS A 91 -2.62 2.81 -12.78
C LYS A 91 -1.31 2.35 -13.45
N ALA A 92 -0.36 1.85 -12.67
CA ALA A 92 0.88 1.30 -13.23
C ALA A 92 0.59 0.09 -14.15
N ASN A 93 -0.35 -0.77 -13.77
CA ASN A 93 -0.76 -1.91 -14.59
C ASN A 93 -1.50 -1.49 -15.87
N GLU A 94 -2.37 -0.48 -15.81
CA GLU A 94 -3.02 0.09 -17.00
C GLU A 94 -2.00 0.65 -17.99
N LEU A 95 -0.99 1.38 -17.49
CA LEU A 95 0.10 1.91 -18.31
C LEU A 95 0.93 0.77 -18.92
N TYR A 96 1.25 -0.26 -18.15
CA TYR A 96 1.90 -1.46 -18.68
C TYR A 96 1.12 -2.07 -19.85
N ILE A 97 -0.20 -2.29 -19.69
CA ILE A 97 -1.07 -2.84 -20.74
C ILE A 97 -1.10 -1.93 -21.97
N LYS A 98 -1.20 -0.61 -21.77
CA LYS A 98 -1.15 0.37 -22.86
C LYS A 98 0.14 0.25 -23.67
N TYR A 99 1.29 0.23 -23.01
CA TYR A 99 2.59 0.13 -23.69
C TYR A 99 2.83 -1.24 -24.31
N LYS A 100 2.26 -2.32 -23.74
CA LYS A 100 2.26 -3.65 -24.35
C LYS A 100 1.56 -3.64 -25.71
N ARG A 101 0.35 -3.06 -25.80
CA ARG A 101 -0.39 -2.94 -27.07
C ARG A 101 0.39 -2.14 -28.10
N LEU A 102 0.92 -0.98 -27.72
CA LEU A 102 1.75 -0.15 -28.60
C LEU A 102 3.00 -0.87 -29.10
N TYR A 103 3.63 -1.68 -28.24
CA TYR A 103 4.78 -2.50 -28.62
C TYR A 103 4.41 -3.59 -29.63
N GLU A 104 3.28 -4.29 -29.41
CA GLU A 104 2.78 -5.32 -30.32
C GLU A 104 2.43 -4.74 -31.70
N ASP A 105 1.76 -3.59 -31.75
CA ASP A 105 1.45 -2.85 -32.99
C ASP A 105 2.72 -2.44 -33.74
N ALA A 106 3.70 -1.88 -33.02
CA ALA A 106 4.99 -1.50 -33.61
C ALA A 106 5.79 -2.71 -34.14
N CYS A 107 5.59 -3.91 -33.57
CA CYS A 107 6.21 -5.13 -34.08
C CYS A 107 5.51 -5.65 -35.34
N ARG A 108 4.17 -5.57 -35.42
CA ARG A 108 3.40 -5.99 -36.60
C ARG A 108 3.72 -5.14 -37.83
N HIS A 109 3.69 -3.82 -37.70
CA HIS A 109 3.99 -2.91 -38.82
C HIS A 109 5.44 -2.97 -39.32
N HIS A 110 6.37 -3.50 -38.51
CA HIS A 110 7.74 -3.74 -38.93
C HIS A 110 7.87 -5.03 -39.77
N HIS A 111 6.96 -6.00 -39.59
CA HIS A 111 6.88 -7.20 -40.42
C HIS A 111 6.29 -6.89 -41.81
N ASP A 112 5.28 -6.02 -41.88
CA ASP A 112 4.64 -5.66 -43.15
C ASP A 112 5.56 -4.84 -44.08
N LYS A 113 6.52 -4.07 -43.53
CA LYS A 113 7.49 -3.27 -44.32
C LYS A 113 8.65 -4.06 -44.93
N HIS A 114 8.87 -5.31 -44.54
CA HIS A 114 9.98 -6.12 -45.03
C HIS A 114 9.54 -7.29 -45.92
N ASN A 115 8.23 -7.49 -46.10
CA ASN A 115 7.64 -8.54 -46.95
C ASN A 115 6.86 -7.97 -48.15
N GLY A 116 7.02 -6.68 -48.45
CA GLY A 116 6.41 -5.99 -49.59
C GLY A 116 7.46 -5.50 -50.57
#